data_AF-A0A3L7NQ81-F1
#
_entry.id   AF-A0A3L7NQ81-F1
#
_cell.length_a   1.000
_cell.length_b   1.000
_cell.length_c   1.000
_cell.angle_alpha   90.00
_cell.angle_beta   90.00
_cell.angle_gamma   90.00
#
_symmetry.space_group_name_H-M   'P 1'
#
loop_
_entity.id
_entity.type
_entity.pdbx_description
1 polymer ?
#
loop_
_entity_poly.entity_id
_entity_poly.type
_entity_poly.pdbx_seq_one_letter_code
_entity_poly.pdbx_strand_id
1 'polypeptide(L)'
;MSGCKEAEGIHQVRVPAEYSERRAAKPALPPAGGNQPVPDGLKYKTPEGWTVKPNSPFRLASLDVIDGDRKCDVSVSSLGPDQPVLENVNRWRGQIKLPAAAESELQLKPIKCGVADGSLVELVGETETILAVMVSRPDKTWFVKLQGPNDLAQRERDKFVAFTESIELP
;
A
#
# COMPACT_ATOMS: atom_id res chain seq x y z
N MET A 1 65.80 -20.40 -37.41
CA MET A 1 64.46 -20.92 -37.72
C MET A 1 63.58 -20.66 -36.49
N SER A 2 63.24 -19.40 -36.15
CA SER A 2 62.59 -18.33 -36.94
C SER A 2 61.09 -18.61 -37.10
N GLY A 3 60.24 -17.78 -36.46
CA GLY A 3 58.79 -17.94 -36.48
C GLY A 3 58.08 -17.11 -35.40
N CYS A 4 58.02 -15.78 -35.56
CA CYS A 4 57.21 -14.89 -34.71
C CYS A 4 56.32 -13.99 -35.56
N LYS A 5 55.04 -13.90 -35.19
CA LYS A 5 54.05 -12.81 -35.39
C LYS A 5 52.74 -13.25 -34.72
N GLU A 6 52.20 -12.51 -33.74
CA GLU A 6 51.35 -11.30 -33.86
C GLU A 6 50.03 -11.57 -34.60
N ALA A 7 48.83 -11.21 -34.14
CA ALA A 7 48.32 -10.67 -32.85
C ALA A 7 46.78 -10.97 -32.77
N GLU A 8 45.90 -10.55 -31.84
CA GLU A 8 45.87 -9.61 -30.69
C GLU A 8 45.02 -10.19 -29.53
N GLY A 9 44.55 -9.37 -28.55
CA GLY A 9 43.44 -9.73 -27.64
C GLY A 9 43.59 -9.30 -26.16
N ILE A 10 43.39 -8.02 -25.85
CA ILE A 10 43.50 -7.43 -24.49
C ILE A 10 42.10 -7.50 -23.81
N HIS A 11 41.90 -7.89 -22.54
CA HIS A 11 42.39 -7.22 -21.32
C HIS A 11 42.41 -8.12 -20.07
N GLN A 12 43.36 -7.85 -19.16
CA GLN A 12 43.34 -8.31 -17.77
C GLN A 12 42.67 -7.28 -16.85
N VAL A 13 42.13 -7.74 -15.72
CA VAL A 13 41.95 -6.91 -14.51
C VAL A 13 42.72 -7.58 -13.37
N ARG A 14 43.55 -6.81 -12.66
CA ARG A 14 44.39 -7.27 -11.55
C ARG A 14 44.27 -6.26 -10.41
N VAL A 15 43.98 -6.72 -9.19
CA VAL A 15 43.61 -5.86 -8.06
C VAL A 15 44.78 -5.76 -7.05
N PRO A 16 45.29 -4.55 -6.75
CA PRO A 16 46.08 -4.24 -5.56
C PRO A 16 45.21 -3.61 -4.45
N ALA A 17 45.77 -3.43 -3.25
CA ALA A 17 45.01 -3.20 -2.02
C ALA A 17 45.35 -1.88 -1.27
N GLU A 18 44.77 -1.77 -0.07
CA GLU A 18 45.15 -0.93 1.09
C GLU A 18 44.36 0.37 1.39
N TYR A 19 43.72 0.36 2.58
CA TYR A 19 43.49 1.45 3.55
C TYR A 19 43.31 2.90 3.01
N SER A 20 42.16 3.56 3.13
CA SER A 20 41.52 4.04 4.38
C SER A 20 40.46 5.12 3.98
N GLU A 21 39.62 5.78 4.80
CA GLU A 21 39.49 5.95 6.26
C GLU A 21 38.03 5.76 6.75
N ARG A 22 37.72 6.19 7.98
CA ARG A 22 36.42 6.02 8.66
C ARG A 22 35.47 7.20 8.45
N ARG A 23 34.22 6.93 8.06
CA ARG A 23 33.07 7.68 8.58
C ARG A 23 31.80 6.82 8.58
N ALA A 24 31.24 6.60 9.77
CA ALA A 24 29.90 6.03 9.89
C ALA A 24 28.87 7.12 9.55
N ALA A 25 28.22 7.00 8.40
CA ALA A 25 27.06 7.81 8.03
C ALA A 25 25.84 6.90 7.98
N LYS A 26 24.83 7.18 8.83
CA LYS A 26 23.49 6.63 8.63
C LYS A 26 22.95 7.18 7.30
N PRO A 27 22.35 6.38 6.42
CA PRO A 27 21.54 6.91 5.34
C PRO A 27 20.47 7.82 5.94
N ALA A 28 20.41 9.08 5.50
CA ALA A 28 19.38 9.99 5.95
C ALA A 28 18.02 9.53 5.39
N LEU A 29 16.97 9.63 6.20
CA LEU A 29 15.60 9.50 5.70
C LEU A 29 15.37 10.59 4.64
N PRO A 30 14.77 10.27 3.48
CA PRO A 30 14.31 11.29 2.55
C PRO A 30 13.21 12.12 3.23
N PRO A 31 13.06 13.42 2.90
CA PRO A 31 12.01 14.25 3.48
C PRO A 31 10.62 13.71 3.11
N ALA A 32 9.71 13.69 4.07
CA ALA A 32 8.31 13.41 3.82
C ALA A 32 7.71 14.49 2.88
N GLY A 33 7.00 14.07 1.83
CA GLY A 33 6.46 14.98 0.81
C GLY A 33 6.68 14.57 -0.66
N GLY A 34 6.98 13.30 -0.95
CA GLY A 34 7.11 12.80 -2.31
C GLY A 34 5.76 12.62 -3.02
N ASN A 35 5.19 13.71 -3.56
CA ASN A 35 3.93 13.68 -4.33
C ASN A 35 4.15 13.07 -5.74
N GLN A 36 4.27 11.75 -5.79
CA GLN A 36 4.32 10.97 -7.04
C GLN A 36 3.02 11.16 -7.85
N PRO A 37 3.06 11.28 -9.19
CA PRO A 37 1.85 11.35 -10.02
C PRO A 37 1.05 10.05 -9.93
N VAL A 38 -0.09 10.10 -9.25
CA VAL A 38 -1.05 9.00 -9.22
C VAL A 38 -1.79 8.98 -10.57
N PRO A 39 -1.97 7.82 -11.22
CA PRO A 39 -2.81 7.72 -12.42
C PRO A 39 -4.25 8.20 -12.17
N ASP A 40 -4.86 8.72 -13.22
CA ASP A 40 -6.30 9.07 -13.29
C ASP A 40 -6.82 10.07 -12.23
N GLY A 41 -5.95 10.96 -11.73
CA GLY A 41 -6.35 12.19 -11.01
C GLY A 41 -6.61 12.05 -9.51
N LEU A 42 -6.54 10.82 -8.97
CA LEU A 42 -6.62 10.52 -7.54
C LEU A 42 -5.50 11.26 -6.79
N LYS A 43 -5.79 11.92 -5.64
CA LYS A 43 -4.74 12.53 -4.79
C LYS A 43 -4.88 12.03 -3.35
N TYR A 44 -3.78 12.00 -2.61
CA TYR A 44 -3.74 11.60 -1.19
C TYR A 44 -2.44 12.07 -0.53
N LYS A 45 -2.40 12.04 0.82
CA LYS A 45 -1.17 12.24 1.60
C LYS A 45 -0.68 10.89 2.13
N THR A 46 0.49 10.44 1.68
CA THR A 46 1.12 9.22 2.19
C THR A 46 1.46 9.37 3.69
N PRO A 47 0.98 8.50 4.59
CA PRO A 47 1.30 8.56 6.01
C PRO A 47 2.78 8.26 6.31
N GLU A 48 3.26 8.71 7.47
CA GLU A 48 4.62 8.45 7.91
C GLU A 48 4.88 6.94 8.13
N GLY A 49 5.98 6.45 7.54
CA GLY A 49 6.38 5.04 7.55
C GLY A 49 5.71 4.17 6.46
N TRP A 50 4.80 4.72 5.65
CA TRP A 50 4.15 3.98 4.57
C TRP A 50 4.93 4.14 3.25
N THR A 51 5.08 3.05 2.50
CA THR A 51 5.82 3.03 1.23
C THR A 51 4.87 2.88 0.05
N VAL A 52 4.88 3.82 -0.89
CA VAL A 52 4.16 3.69 -2.16
C VAL A 52 4.85 2.65 -3.04
N LYS A 53 4.08 1.77 -3.69
CA LYS A 53 4.57 0.73 -4.60
C LYS A 53 3.86 0.80 -5.97
N PRO A 54 4.40 0.16 -7.03
CA PRO A 54 3.71 0.07 -8.32
C PRO A 54 2.30 -0.53 -8.18
N ASN A 55 1.33 0.05 -8.89
CA ASN A 55 -0.04 -0.45 -8.90
C ASN A 55 -0.13 -1.81 -9.62
N SER A 56 -0.91 -2.73 -9.05
CA SER A 56 -1.45 -3.86 -9.81
C SER A 56 -2.56 -3.38 -10.75
N PRO A 57 -2.96 -4.19 -11.76
CA PRO A 57 -4.25 -4.01 -12.40
C PRO A 57 -5.38 -3.80 -11.36
N PHE A 58 -6.34 -2.95 -11.71
CA PHE A 58 -7.50 -2.56 -10.89
C PHE A 58 -7.18 -1.79 -9.58
N ARG A 59 -5.91 -1.41 -9.30
CA ARG A 59 -5.55 -0.48 -8.22
C ARG A 59 -5.14 0.89 -8.78
N LEU A 60 -5.63 1.94 -8.13
CA LEU A 60 -5.30 3.34 -8.43
C LEU A 60 -4.28 3.90 -7.44
N ALA A 61 -4.25 3.40 -6.20
CA ALA A 61 -3.11 3.53 -5.31
C ALA A 61 -2.76 2.19 -4.67
N SER A 62 -1.47 1.98 -4.40
CA SER A 62 -0.92 0.79 -3.77
C SER A 62 0.20 1.21 -2.83
N LEU A 63 0.08 0.84 -1.56
CA LEU A 63 1.09 1.14 -0.54
C LEU A 63 1.33 -0.10 0.33
N ASP A 64 2.46 -0.10 1.04
CA ASP A 64 2.83 -1.08 2.05
C ASP A 64 3.13 -0.36 3.37
N VAL A 65 2.73 -0.99 4.49
CA VAL A 65 3.33 -0.72 5.81
C VAL A 65 4.18 -1.93 6.18
N ILE A 66 5.40 -1.72 6.65
CA ILE A 66 6.38 -2.79 6.92
C ILE A 66 6.95 -2.59 8.33
N ASP A 67 6.98 -3.66 9.12
CA ASP A 67 7.48 -3.66 10.49
C ASP A 67 8.22 -4.97 10.82
N GLY A 68 9.48 -5.02 10.36
CA GLY A 68 10.27 -6.25 10.33
C GLY A 68 9.87 -7.14 9.16
N ASP A 69 9.42 -8.36 9.48
CA ASP A 69 8.83 -9.33 8.56
C ASP A 69 7.31 -9.13 8.37
N ARG A 70 6.63 -8.50 9.33
CA ARG A 70 5.20 -8.17 9.28
C ARG A 70 4.93 -7.05 8.27
N LYS A 71 3.78 -7.16 7.61
CA LYS A 71 3.37 -6.27 6.53
C LYS A 71 1.86 -6.05 6.49
N CYS A 72 1.44 -4.81 6.24
CA CYS A 72 0.09 -4.51 5.78
C CYS A 72 0.11 -4.10 4.30
N ASP A 73 -0.80 -4.67 3.51
CA ASP A 73 -1.11 -4.23 2.14
C ASP A 73 -2.19 -3.14 2.19
N VAL A 74 -1.95 -2.01 1.51
CA VAL A 74 -2.91 -0.92 1.39
C VAL A 74 -3.23 -0.65 -0.07
N SER A 75 -4.50 -0.42 -0.38
CA SER A 75 -4.99 -0.17 -1.74
C SER A 75 -6.11 0.86 -1.81
N VAL A 76 -6.10 1.68 -2.86
CA VAL A 76 -7.28 2.38 -3.36
C VAL A 76 -7.68 1.78 -4.71
N SER A 77 -8.96 1.47 -4.90
CA SER A 77 -9.52 0.96 -6.16
C SER A 77 -10.94 1.46 -6.38
N SER A 78 -11.48 1.26 -7.59
CA SER A 78 -12.86 1.58 -7.95
C SER A 78 -13.47 0.45 -8.78
N LEU A 79 -14.75 0.15 -8.57
CA LEU A 79 -15.57 -0.67 -9.47
C LEU A 79 -16.62 0.23 -10.16
N GLY A 80 -17.61 -0.37 -10.82
CA GLY A 80 -18.80 0.36 -11.30
C GLY A 80 -19.66 0.89 -10.15
N PRO A 81 -20.83 1.47 -10.44
CA PRO A 81 -21.79 1.92 -9.43
C PRO A 81 -22.43 0.74 -8.68
N ASP A 82 -23.32 1.04 -7.74
CA ASP A 82 -24.27 0.10 -7.13
C ASP A 82 -23.66 -1.16 -6.47
N GLN A 83 -22.43 -1.07 -5.95
CA GLN A 83 -21.75 -2.21 -5.32
C GLN A 83 -22.37 -2.53 -3.94
N PRO A 84 -23.00 -3.71 -3.71
CA PRO A 84 -23.77 -3.96 -2.48
C PRO A 84 -22.87 -4.09 -1.25
N VAL A 85 -23.13 -3.29 -0.21
CA VAL A 85 -22.26 -3.23 0.99
C VAL A 85 -22.12 -4.58 1.67
N LEU A 86 -23.23 -5.31 1.87
CA LEU A 86 -23.24 -6.64 2.51
C LEU A 86 -22.35 -7.64 1.77
N GLU A 87 -22.41 -7.70 0.44
CA GLU A 87 -21.62 -8.61 -0.37
C GLU A 87 -20.12 -8.26 -0.32
N ASN A 88 -19.80 -6.96 -0.37
CA ASN A 88 -18.42 -6.48 -0.27
C ASN A 88 -17.82 -6.81 1.11
N VAL A 89 -18.58 -6.56 2.19
CA VAL A 89 -18.18 -6.92 3.56
C VAL A 89 -18.01 -8.44 3.71
N ASN A 90 -18.95 -9.25 3.23
CA ASN A 90 -18.85 -10.71 3.33
C ASN A 90 -17.69 -11.28 2.50
N ARG A 91 -17.37 -10.66 1.35
CA ARG A 91 -16.18 -11.00 0.56
C ARG A 91 -14.87 -10.68 1.29
N TRP A 92 -14.82 -9.61 2.10
CA TRP A 92 -13.66 -9.31 2.96
C TRP A 92 -13.61 -10.22 4.20
N ARG A 93 -14.74 -10.52 4.83
CA ARG A 93 -14.82 -11.48 5.95
C ARG A 93 -14.25 -12.84 5.54
N GLY A 94 -14.58 -13.33 4.34
CA GLY A 94 -13.99 -14.53 3.76
C GLY A 94 -12.48 -14.48 3.54
N GLN A 95 -11.90 -13.30 3.24
CA GLN A 95 -10.43 -13.14 3.08
C GLN A 95 -9.68 -13.41 4.41
N ILE A 96 -10.30 -13.12 5.55
CA ILE A 96 -9.74 -13.35 6.90
C ILE A 96 -10.48 -14.46 7.67
N LYS A 97 -11.10 -15.41 6.94
CA LYS A 97 -11.79 -16.62 7.45
C LYS A 97 -12.95 -16.38 8.42
N LEU A 98 -13.50 -15.17 8.51
CA LEU A 98 -14.70 -14.89 9.29
C LEU A 98 -15.94 -15.48 8.59
N PRO A 99 -16.95 -15.99 9.34
CA PRO A 99 -18.22 -16.42 8.77
C PRO A 99 -18.95 -15.24 8.13
N ALA A 100 -19.78 -15.49 7.12
CA ALA A 100 -20.65 -14.46 6.54
C ALA A 100 -21.57 -13.84 7.61
N ALA A 101 -21.81 -12.54 7.49
CA ALA A 101 -22.73 -11.78 8.33
C ALA A 101 -24.05 -11.51 7.60
N ALA A 102 -25.11 -11.25 8.37
CA ALA A 102 -26.35 -10.64 7.91
C ALA A 102 -26.25 -9.10 7.91
N GLU A 103 -27.18 -8.43 7.22
CA GLU A 103 -27.21 -6.96 7.12
C GLU A 103 -27.32 -6.27 8.49
N SER A 104 -28.13 -6.84 9.40
CA SER A 104 -28.31 -6.34 10.77
C SER A 104 -27.07 -6.46 11.68
N GLU A 105 -26.02 -7.15 11.23
CA GLU A 105 -24.76 -7.31 11.98
C GLU A 105 -23.69 -6.30 11.53
N LEU A 106 -23.91 -5.56 10.42
CA LEU A 106 -22.91 -4.69 9.80
C LEU A 106 -22.56 -3.47 10.67
N GLN A 107 -21.36 -3.50 11.28
CA GLN A 107 -20.84 -2.39 12.09
C GLN A 107 -20.17 -1.32 11.21
N LEU A 108 -20.98 -0.56 10.48
CA LEU A 108 -20.53 0.55 9.63
C LEU A 108 -20.38 1.84 10.45
N LYS A 109 -19.25 2.53 10.31
CA LYS A 109 -18.95 3.83 10.93
C LYS A 109 -18.86 4.90 9.83
N PRO A 110 -19.50 6.07 9.95
CA PRO A 110 -19.36 7.14 8.96
C PRO A 110 -17.92 7.69 8.98
N ILE A 111 -17.40 8.03 7.81
CA ILE A 111 -16.05 8.60 7.61
C ILE A 111 -16.06 9.53 6.38
N LYS A 112 -15.15 10.51 6.34
CA LYS A 112 -14.90 11.33 5.15
C LYS A 112 -13.78 10.75 4.29
N CYS A 113 -13.94 10.86 2.98
CA CYS A 113 -12.93 10.56 1.96
C CYS A 113 -12.71 11.83 1.15
N GLY A 114 -11.83 12.69 1.64
CA GLY A 114 -11.77 14.10 1.23
C GLY A 114 -13.11 14.79 1.48
N VAL A 115 -13.75 15.26 0.40
CA VAL A 115 -15.08 15.89 0.46
C VAL A 115 -16.25 14.90 0.46
N ALA A 116 -16.02 13.63 0.09
CA ALA A 116 -17.07 12.63 -0.05
C ALA A 116 -17.39 11.93 1.29
N ASP A 117 -18.64 11.48 1.45
CA ASP A 117 -19.05 10.61 2.56
C ASP A 117 -18.80 9.13 2.22
N GLY A 118 -18.41 8.37 3.23
CA GLY A 118 -18.18 6.93 3.12
C GLY A 118 -18.47 6.18 4.41
N SER A 119 -18.43 4.85 4.30
CA SER A 119 -18.65 3.91 5.40
C SER A 119 -17.40 3.10 5.66
N LEU A 120 -16.78 3.28 6.82
CA LEU A 120 -15.70 2.46 7.36
C LEU A 120 -16.29 1.19 7.99
N VAL A 121 -15.75 0.04 7.62
CA VAL A 121 -15.93 -1.24 8.31
C VAL A 121 -14.58 -1.74 8.84
N GLU A 122 -14.63 -2.40 9.99
CA GLU A 122 -13.47 -2.91 10.71
C GLU A 122 -13.74 -4.39 11.03
N LEU A 123 -12.93 -5.28 10.46
CA LEU A 123 -13.12 -6.72 10.49
C LEU A 123 -11.88 -7.37 11.08
N VAL A 124 -12.00 -7.99 12.25
CA VAL A 124 -10.88 -8.63 12.96
C VAL A 124 -11.05 -10.14 12.90
N GLY A 125 -10.15 -10.82 12.19
CA GLY A 125 -10.05 -12.28 12.16
C GLY A 125 -9.06 -12.81 13.21
N GLU A 126 -8.81 -14.13 13.17
CA GLU A 126 -7.90 -14.81 14.11
C GLU A 126 -6.47 -14.22 14.08
N THR A 127 -5.93 -13.99 12.88
CA THR A 127 -4.55 -13.50 12.67
C THR A 127 -4.46 -12.14 11.96
N GLU A 128 -5.47 -11.80 11.16
CA GLU A 128 -5.48 -10.61 10.30
C GLU A 128 -6.70 -9.73 10.50
N THR A 129 -6.49 -8.42 10.38
CA THR A 129 -7.53 -7.40 10.37
C THR A 129 -7.65 -6.80 8.97
N ILE A 130 -8.89 -6.53 8.54
CA ILE A 130 -9.20 -5.66 7.42
C ILE A 130 -9.86 -4.38 7.95
N LEU A 131 -9.29 -3.23 7.60
CA LEU A 131 -9.96 -1.94 7.62
C LEU A 131 -10.35 -1.61 6.19
N ALA A 132 -11.62 -1.32 5.93
CA ALA A 132 -12.10 -0.99 4.59
C ALA A 132 -13.11 0.16 4.61
N VAL A 133 -12.99 1.09 3.66
CA VAL A 133 -13.93 2.20 3.46
C VAL A 133 -14.57 2.07 2.09
N MET A 134 -15.90 2.14 2.05
CA MET A 134 -16.69 2.25 0.82
C MET A 134 -17.18 3.68 0.63
N VAL A 135 -17.01 4.23 -0.56
CA VAL A 135 -17.57 5.52 -0.99
C VAL A 135 -18.37 5.29 -2.27
N SER A 136 -19.69 5.36 -2.20
CA SER A 136 -20.56 5.19 -3.37
C SER A 136 -20.89 6.54 -3.99
N ARG A 137 -20.60 6.68 -5.29
CA ARG A 137 -21.01 7.80 -6.14
C ARG A 137 -21.85 7.28 -7.32
N PRO A 138 -22.61 8.14 -8.03
CA PRO A 138 -23.46 7.71 -9.15
C PRO A 138 -22.71 7.07 -10.34
N ASP A 139 -21.41 7.33 -10.48
CA ASP A 139 -20.56 6.76 -11.52
C ASP A 139 -19.85 5.46 -11.09
N LYS A 140 -19.41 5.38 -9.82
CA LYS A 140 -18.53 4.34 -9.29
C LYS A 140 -18.65 4.19 -7.78
N THR A 141 -18.48 2.96 -7.27
CA THR A 141 -18.10 2.74 -5.87
C THR A 141 -16.58 2.62 -5.76
N TRP A 142 -16.03 3.40 -4.82
CA TRP A 142 -14.62 3.46 -4.48
C TRP A 142 -14.33 2.71 -3.18
N PHE A 143 -13.14 2.12 -3.12
CA PHE A 143 -12.69 1.28 -2.02
C PHE A 143 -11.31 1.73 -1.55
N VAL A 144 -11.18 1.98 -0.26
CA VAL A 144 -9.89 2.15 0.44
C VAL A 144 -9.75 0.97 1.38
N LYS A 145 -8.68 0.17 1.30
CA LYS A 145 -8.49 -1.02 2.15
C LYS A 145 -7.08 -1.08 2.72
N LEU A 146 -6.96 -1.46 3.99
CA LEU A 146 -5.75 -1.96 4.64
C LEU A 146 -6.02 -3.40 5.10
N GLN A 147 -5.08 -4.31 4.85
CA GLN A 147 -5.11 -5.68 5.38
C GLN A 147 -3.73 -6.11 5.89
N GLY A 148 -3.68 -6.80 7.02
CA GLY A 148 -2.48 -7.47 7.51
C GLY A 148 -2.62 -7.98 8.95
N PRO A 149 -1.50 -8.34 9.62
CA PRO A 149 -1.49 -8.83 10.99
C PRO A 149 -2.26 -7.93 11.96
N ASN A 150 -3.02 -8.54 12.87
CA ASN A 150 -3.92 -7.84 13.80
C ASN A 150 -3.23 -6.69 14.58
N ASP A 151 -2.01 -6.91 15.08
CA ASP A 151 -1.24 -5.94 15.87
C ASP A 151 -0.77 -4.73 15.04
N LEU A 152 -0.26 -4.98 13.83
CA LEU A 152 0.19 -3.94 12.90
C LEU A 152 -0.99 -3.14 12.34
N ALA A 153 -2.05 -3.83 11.91
CA ALA A 153 -3.25 -3.19 11.37
C ALA A 153 -3.98 -2.30 12.39
N GLN A 154 -4.07 -2.74 13.66
CA GLN A 154 -4.68 -1.94 14.72
C GLN A 154 -3.81 -0.73 15.13
N ARG A 155 -2.48 -0.87 15.12
CA ARG A 155 -1.57 0.27 15.34
C ARG A 155 -1.65 1.34 14.25
N GLU A 156 -1.75 0.92 13.00
CA GLU A 156 -1.74 1.83 11.84
C GLU A 156 -3.15 2.34 11.48
N ARG A 157 -4.16 1.97 12.29
CA ARG A 157 -5.58 2.28 12.13
C ARG A 157 -5.87 3.78 11.99
N ASP A 158 -5.31 4.61 12.86
CA ASP A 158 -5.60 6.04 12.84
C ASP A 158 -4.87 6.77 11.70
N LYS A 159 -3.71 6.24 11.26
CA LYS A 159 -3.08 6.65 10.00
C LYS A 159 -3.90 6.23 8.79
N PHE A 160 -4.59 5.09 8.82
CA PHE A 160 -5.51 4.67 7.76
C PHE A 160 -6.77 5.55 7.68
N VAL A 161 -7.29 6.00 8.82
CA VAL A 161 -8.34 7.03 8.87
C VAL A 161 -7.84 8.34 8.25
N ALA A 162 -6.72 8.89 8.74
CA ALA A 162 -6.15 10.14 8.23
C ALA A 162 -5.72 10.05 6.74
N PHE A 163 -5.26 8.87 6.29
CA PHE A 163 -5.02 8.58 4.87
C PHE A 163 -6.32 8.71 4.07
N THR A 164 -7.38 8.03 4.50
CA THR A 164 -8.70 8.06 3.83
C THR A 164 -9.25 9.49 3.76
N GLU A 165 -9.21 10.23 4.87
CA GLU A 165 -9.66 11.62 4.94
C GLU A 165 -8.85 12.54 4.02
N SER A 166 -7.60 12.20 3.70
CA SER A 166 -6.76 12.94 2.75
C SER A 166 -7.03 12.65 1.27
N ILE A 167 -7.86 11.66 0.94
CA ILE A 167 -8.07 11.23 -0.44
C ILE A 167 -9.01 12.19 -1.20
N GLU A 168 -8.50 12.81 -2.26
CA GLU A 168 -9.31 13.44 -3.29
C GLU A 168 -9.60 12.41 -4.38
N LEU A 169 -10.81 11.83 -4.35
CA LEU A 169 -11.32 10.97 -5.43
C LEU A 169 -11.67 11.82 -6.67
N PRO A 170 -11.26 11.41 -7.89
CA PRO A 170 -11.51 12.09 -9.18
C PRO A 170 -12.96 12.54 -9.41
#